data_AF-A0A6C7TD06-F1
#
_entry.id   AF-A0A6C7TD06-F1
#
_cell.length_a   1.000
_cell.length_b   1.000
_cell.length_c   1.000
_cell.angle_alpha   90.00
_cell.angle_beta   90.00
_cell.angle_gamma   90.00
#
_symmetry.space_group_name_H-M   'P 1'
#
loop_
_entity.id
_entity.type
_entity.pdbx_description
1 polymer ?
#
loop_
_entity_poly.entity_id
_entity_poly.type
_entity_poly.pdbx_seq_one_letter_code
_entity_poly.pdbx_strand_id
1 'polypeptide(L)'
;MVHEIQKTFLLPDATLLEKLQKDGIVFEIYEIETFYTKITYFYDVKFQNLNGNFYKITRLNNPILEQNQEEKISKKDYEKARKKLIEKSIKKKRYEFKLCSFKSLIDVYEDFNLYVLKVFFPTLEMANLFTPPKEFRIQRELCGVLDSKNIILYGFNNLEIDIEKCFKIIEKNQNFTLDFPSSILAFDGYRIFLFYLFRKLKLYWNLALENRQREVFCEFFSYARKIYIILMSTEEIFDEELNKNLALRFEDLVKQSYCILANNELDENLLLFLGSEDLQNLLSDFDFFIKEDSFYKSEQEKYFFKQMIAMQLRKRLVLFKKNLLKNFEIETFEENFLGLSVFLEYFHNLYNLK
;
A
#
# COMPACT_ATOMS: atom_id res chain seq x y z
N MET A 1 -2.37 30.76 5.64
CA MET A 1 -1.27 29.77 5.66
C MET A 1 -0.92 29.48 4.21
N VAL A 2 0.33 29.62 3.80
CA VAL A 2 0.76 29.20 2.46
C VAL A 2 1.00 27.69 2.55
N HIS A 3 0.22 26.90 1.81
CA HIS A 3 0.48 25.47 1.69
C HIS A 3 1.67 25.27 0.75
N GLU A 4 2.82 24.89 1.28
CA GLU A 4 3.98 24.50 0.46
C GLU A 4 3.71 23.12 -0.13
N ILE A 5 3.86 23.00 -1.46
CA ILE A 5 3.70 21.73 -2.18
C ILE A 5 5.03 20.99 -2.12
N GLN A 6 5.02 19.75 -1.65
CA GLN A 6 6.24 18.95 -1.45
C GLN A 6 6.34 17.87 -2.53
N LYS A 7 7.49 17.81 -3.22
CA LYS A 7 7.90 16.59 -3.95
C LYS A 7 8.94 15.82 -3.14
N THR A 8 8.83 14.50 -3.15
CA THR A 8 9.68 13.60 -2.37
C THR A 8 10.39 12.64 -3.30
N PHE A 9 11.69 12.48 -3.15
CA PHE A 9 12.52 11.62 -3.99
C PHE A 9 13.35 10.68 -3.14
N LEU A 10 13.37 9.40 -3.51
CA LEU A 10 14.24 8.40 -2.94
C LEU A 10 15.62 8.50 -3.59
N LEU A 11 16.65 8.63 -2.77
CA LEU A 11 18.05 8.61 -3.19
C LEU A 11 18.63 7.20 -2.96
N PRO A 12 19.53 6.73 -3.83
CA PRO A 12 20.13 5.40 -3.69
C PRO A 12 21.04 5.29 -2.47
N ASP A 13 21.76 6.38 -2.15
CA ASP A 13 22.79 6.43 -1.12
C ASP A 13 23.11 7.90 -0.71
N ALA A 14 24.16 8.08 0.09
CA ALA A 14 24.65 9.38 0.54
C ALA A 14 25.39 10.21 -0.54
N THR A 15 25.63 9.68 -1.74
CA THR A 15 26.50 10.30 -2.76
C THR A 15 26.09 11.72 -3.10
N LEU A 16 24.77 11.99 -3.20
CA LEU A 16 24.28 13.34 -3.49
C LEU A 16 24.65 14.31 -2.36
N LEU A 17 24.43 13.91 -1.10
CA LEU A 17 24.77 14.72 0.06
C LEU A 17 26.27 15.04 0.10
N GLU A 18 27.11 14.03 -0.13
CA GLU A 18 28.57 14.21 -0.17
C GLU A 18 29.03 15.14 -1.29
N LYS A 19 28.42 15.05 -2.47
CA LYS A 19 28.71 15.96 -3.60
C LYS A 19 28.34 17.40 -3.27
N LEU A 20 27.12 17.62 -2.76
CA LEU A 20 26.68 18.97 -2.39
C LEU A 20 27.59 19.59 -1.31
N GLN A 21 28.06 18.78 -0.35
CA GLN A 21 29.05 19.23 0.64
C GLN A 21 30.39 19.59 0.00
N LYS A 22 30.89 18.80 -0.95
CA LYS A 22 32.13 19.09 -1.71
C LYS A 22 32.01 20.35 -2.56
N ASP A 23 30.81 20.61 -3.10
CA ASP A 23 30.50 21.80 -3.89
C ASP A 23 30.32 23.06 -3.01
N GLY A 24 30.49 22.95 -1.69
CA GLY A 24 30.43 24.07 -0.76
C GLY A 24 29.01 24.50 -0.36
N ILE A 25 27.99 23.65 -0.60
CA ILE A 25 26.63 23.93 -0.14
C ILE A 25 26.61 23.89 1.40
N VAL A 26 26.16 25.00 1.99
CA VAL A 26 25.98 25.13 3.43
C VAL A 26 24.66 24.48 3.84
N PHE A 27 24.71 23.62 4.84
CA PHE A 27 23.55 22.93 5.40
C PHE A 27 23.25 23.39 6.82
N GLU A 28 21.97 23.56 7.12
CA GLU A 28 21.48 23.54 8.51
C GLU A 28 21.19 22.08 8.89
N ILE A 29 21.84 21.60 9.95
CA ILE A 29 21.81 20.19 10.34
C ILE A 29 20.99 20.01 11.62
N TYR A 30 20.05 19.05 11.57
CA TYR A 30 19.23 18.68 12.71
C TYR A 30 19.28 17.19 12.98
N GLU A 31 19.62 16.82 14.21
CA GLU A 31 19.43 15.49 14.75
C GLU A 31 18.02 15.40 15.34
N ILE A 32 17.25 14.46 14.79
CA ILE A 32 15.83 14.33 15.10
C ILE A 32 15.57 12.90 15.57
N GLU A 33 14.98 12.76 16.76
CA GLU A 33 14.36 11.52 17.20
C GLU A 33 12.85 11.74 17.31
N THR A 34 12.05 10.80 16.82
CA THR A 34 10.58 10.90 16.84
C THR A 34 9.96 9.57 17.22
N PHE A 35 8.95 9.61 18.09
CA PHE A 35 8.09 8.47 18.37
C PHE A 35 6.63 8.90 18.54
N TYR A 36 5.72 7.94 18.48
CA TYR A 36 4.29 8.17 18.64
C TYR A 36 3.79 7.40 19.85
N THR A 37 2.90 8.04 20.62
CA THR A 37 2.16 7.37 21.70
C THR A 37 0.71 7.12 21.33
N LYS A 38 0.21 7.80 20.29
CA LYS A 38 -1.15 7.63 19.79
C LYS A 38 -1.22 7.93 18.29
N ILE A 39 -1.79 7.01 17.53
CA ILE A 39 -2.11 7.18 16.11
C ILE A 39 -3.58 6.80 15.91
N THR A 40 -4.42 7.76 15.54
CA THR A 40 -5.84 7.54 15.24
C THR A 40 -6.23 8.23 13.95
N TYR A 41 -7.48 8.00 13.51
CA TYR A 41 -8.04 8.69 12.36
C TYR A 41 -8.13 10.20 12.56
N PHE A 42 -8.53 10.63 13.76
CA PHE A 42 -8.81 12.04 14.02
C PHE A 42 -7.56 12.83 14.39
N TYR A 43 -6.59 12.16 15.01
CA TYR A 43 -5.34 12.79 15.40
C TYR A 43 -4.24 11.78 15.70
N ASP A 44 -3.01 12.27 15.67
CA ASP A 44 -1.88 11.59 16.27
C ASP A 44 -1.14 12.48 17.27
N VAL A 45 -0.49 11.82 18.23
CA VAL A 45 0.35 12.45 19.25
C VAL A 45 1.76 11.92 19.02
N LYS A 46 2.63 12.81 18.54
CA LYS A 46 4.05 12.54 18.32
C LYS A 46 4.89 13.32 19.32
N PHE A 47 5.99 12.72 19.72
CA PHE A 47 7.02 13.35 20.53
C PHE A 47 8.29 13.43 19.71
N GLN A 48 8.96 14.58 19.77
CA GLN A 48 10.13 14.87 18.96
C GLN A 48 11.24 15.46 19.83
N ASN A 49 12.44 14.90 19.71
CA ASN A 49 13.68 15.53 20.17
C ASN A 49 14.37 16.15 18.95
N LEU A 50 14.61 17.46 18.99
CA LEU A 50 15.28 18.25 17.96
C LEU A 50 16.52 18.89 18.59
N ASN A 51 17.71 18.36 18.31
CA ASN A 51 18.98 18.85 18.85
C ASN A 51 18.96 19.05 20.39
N GLY A 52 18.30 18.14 21.13
CA GLY A 52 18.17 18.21 22.59
C GLY A 52 16.99 19.03 23.11
N ASN A 53 16.19 19.64 22.23
CA ASN A 53 14.92 20.28 22.59
C ASN A 53 13.76 19.31 22.40
N PHE A 54 12.90 19.18 23.41
CA PHE A 54 11.83 18.19 23.42
C PHE A 54 10.47 18.84 23.17
N TYR A 55 9.70 18.21 22.29
CA TYR A 55 8.39 18.70 21.86
C TYR A 55 7.36 17.58 21.91
N LYS A 56 6.15 17.95 22.30
CA LYS A 56 4.94 17.16 22.10
C LYS A 56 4.14 17.86 21.01
N ILE A 57 3.81 17.11 19.95
CA ILE A 57 3.08 17.64 18.82
C ILE A 57 1.82 16.82 18.67
N THR A 58 0.68 17.49 18.77
CA THR A 58 -0.63 16.90 18.50
C THR A 58 -1.07 17.36 17.12
N ARG A 59 -1.10 16.44 16.17
CA ARG A 59 -1.56 16.70 14.80
C ARG A 59 -3.00 16.25 14.68
N LEU A 60 -3.91 17.19 14.45
CA LEU A 60 -5.28 16.87 14.04
C LEU A 60 -5.25 16.43 12.57
N ASN A 61 -5.72 15.22 12.30
CA ASN A 61 -5.86 14.68 10.95
C ASN A 61 -7.18 15.22 10.35
N ASN A 62 -7.24 16.53 10.15
CA ASN A 62 -8.35 17.20 9.47
C ASN A 62 -7.93 17.49 8.01
N PRO A 63 -8.66 16.98 7.00
CA PRO A 63 -8.31 17.19 5.60
C PRO A 63 -8.38 18.66 5.15
N ILE A 64 -9.00 19.55 5.93
CA ILE A 64 -9.25 20.93 5.54
C ILE A 64 -8.30 21.91 6.25
N LEU A 65 -7.80 21.59 7.44
CA LEU A 65 -6.96 22.48 8.24
C LEU A 65 -5.87 21.70 8.98
N GLU A 66 -4.60 21.88 8.59
CA GLU A 66 -3.46 21.46 9.40
C GLU A 66 -3.35 22.37 10.63
N GLN A 67 -3.83 21.89 11.77
CA GLN A 67 -3.57 22.51 13.08
C GLN A 67 -2.68 21.58 13.89
N ASN A 68 -1.37 21.76 13.74
CA ASN A 68 -0.40 21.14 14.63
C ASN A 68 -0.33 21.97 15.91
N GLN A 69 -0.70 21.38 17.04
CA GLN A 69 -0.42 21.96 18.36
C GLN A 69 0.94 21.47 18.82
N GLU A 70 1.94 22.35 18.78
CA GLU A 70 3.29 22.08 19.24
C GLU A 70 3.52 22.69 20.63
N GLU A 71 3.93 21.84 21.56
CA GLU A 71 4.17 22.17 22.96
C GLU A 71 5.61 21.78 23.30
N LYS A 72 6.45 22.75 23.71
CA LYS A 72 7.80 22.46 24.23
C LYS A 72 7.65 21.83 25.62
N ILE A 73 8.30 20.69 25.84
CA ILE A 73 8.19 19.91 27.09
C ILE A 73 9.56 19.68 27.74
N SER A 74 9.56 19.22 28.99
CA SER A 74 10.78 18.84 29.68
C SER A 74 11.31 17.49 29.19
N LYS A 75 12.62 17.26 29.34
CA LYS A 75 13.23 15.93 29.10
C LYS A 75 12.56 14.84 29.94
N LYS A 76 12.16 15.15 31.18
CA LYS A 76 11.51 14.21 32.09
C LYS A 76 10.15 13.74 31.53
N ASP A 77 9.37 14.67 30.97
CA ASP A 77 8.07 14.35 30.38
C ASP A 77 8.23 13.56 29.06
N TYR A 78 9.23 13.90 28.25
CA TYR A 78 9.60 13.16 27.05
C TYR A 78 9.93 11.69 27.37
N GLU A 79 10.81 11.45 28.37
CA GLU A 79 11.18 10.09 28.79
C GLU A 79 10.00 9.33 29.43
N LYS A 80 9.10 10.03 30.15
CA LYS A 80 7.87 9.43 30.67
C LYS A 80 6.93 9.00 29.53
N ALA A 81 6.79 9.81 28.50
CA ALA A 81 6.00 9.49 27.31
C ALA A 81 6.63 8.35 26.48
N ARG A 82 7.96 8.29 26.43
CA ARG A 82 8.72 7.24 25.73
C ARG A 82 8.36 5.84 26.22
N LYS A 83 8.06 5.68 27.51
CA LYS A 83 7.58 4.39 28.07
C LYS A 83 6.23 3.91 27.52
N LYS A 84 5.49 4.79 26.84
CA LYS A 84 4.17 4.51 26.23
C LYS A 84 4.22 4.59 24.70
N LEU A 85 5.42 4.52 24.11
CA LEU A 85 5.56 4.55 22.66
C LEU A 85 4.88 3.32 22.05
N ILE A 86 4.30 3.47 20.85
CA ILE A 86 3.54 2.41 20.19
C ILE A 86 4.44 1.24 19.75
N GLU A 87 5.67 1.51 19.32
CA GLU A 87 6.57 0.44 18.85
C GLU A 87 8.06 0.80 18.98
N LYS A 88 8.52 1.79 18.21
CA LYS A 88 9.91 2.28 18.27
C LYS A 88 9.99 3.79 18.08
N SER A 89 11.12 4.35 18.50
CA SER A 89 11.56 5.69 18.09
C SER A 89 12.36 5.60 16.80
N ILE A 90 12.15 6.54 15.89
CA ILE A 90 12.97 6.71 14.69
C ILE A 90 13.91 7.87 14.87
N LYS A 91 15.18 7.64 14.52
CA LYS A 91 16.21 8.67 14.45
C LYS A 91 16.49 9.02 13.00
N LYS A 92 16.76 10.30 12.75
CA LYS A 92 17.25 10.78 11.46
C LYS A 92 18.12 12.01 11.64
N LYS A 93 19.01 12.23 10.67
CA LYS A 93 19.68 13.50 10.45
C LYS A 93 19.02 14.22 9.29
N ARG A 94 18.74 15.50 9.46
CA ARG A 94 18.17 16.34 8.42
C ARG A 94 19.17 17.40 8.01
N TYR A 95 19.39 17.51 6.72
CA TYR A 95 20.24 18.50 6.08
C TYR A 95 19.36 19.46 5.28
N GLU A 96 19.05 20.63 5.83
CA GLU A 96 18.26 21.66 5.13
C GLU A 96 19.17 22.58 4.32
N PHE A 97 18.76 22.89 3.09
CA PHE A 97 19.49 23.73 2.14
C PHE A 97 18.54 24.36 1.12
N LYS A 98 19.08 25.15 0.19
CA LYS A 98 18.31 25.69 -0.95
C LYS A 98 18.77 25.06 -2.27
N LEU A 99 17.84 24.49 -3.01
CA LEU A 99 18.04 24.01 -4.36
C LEU A 99 17.32 24.95 -5.33
N CYS A 100 18.04 25.66 -6.19
CA CYS A 100 17.45 26.62 -7.13
C CYS A 100 16.50 27.61 -6.44
N SER A 101 16.88 28.12 -5.26
CA SER A 101 16.09 28.99 -4.38
C SER A 101 14.89 28.33 -3.66
N PHE A 102 14.55 27.07 -3.98
CA PHE A 102 13.54 26.32 -3.26
C PHE A 102 14.08 25.75 -1.96
N LYS A 103 13.28 25.83 -0.89
CA LYS A 103 13.57 25.11 0.35
C LYS A 103 13.66 23.62 0.03
N SER A 104 14.75 23.01 0.46
CA SER A 104 15.03 21.60 0.21
C SER A 104 15.64 20.97 1.44
N LEU A 105 15.43 19.67 1.61
CA LEU A 105 16.07 18.93 2.69
C LEU A 105 16.40 17.50 2.27
N ILE A 106 17.48 16.97 2.82
CA ILE A 106 17.80 15.55 2.76
C ILE A 106 17.60 14.98 4.16
N ASP A 107 16.63 14.07 4.32
CA ASP A 107 16.42 13.27 5.53
C ASP A 107 17.24 11.97 5.38
N VAL A 108 18.14 11.70 6.33
CA VAL A 108 18.98 10.49 6.41
C VAL A 108 18.55 9.65 7.60
N TYR A 109 18.04 8.45 7.32
CA TYR A 109 17.62 7.46 8.30
C TYR A 109 18.66 6.32 8.34
N GLU A 110 19.71 6.49 9.16
CA GLU A 110 20.87 5.58 9.22
C GLU A 110 20.44 4.11 9.50
N ASP A 111 19.53 3.90 10.45
CA ASP A 111 19.03 2.56 10.83
C ASP A 111 18.33 1.80 9.68
N PHE A 112 17.90 2.51 8.64
CA PHE A 112 17.15 1.96 7.51
C PHE A 112 17.91 2.05 6.18
N ASN A 113 19.15 2.58 6.18
CA ASN A 113 19.90 2.92 4.97
C ASN A 113 19.04 3.70 3.96
N LEU A 114 18.28 4.69 4.46
CA LEU A 114 17.27 5.42 3.70
C LEU A 114 17.63 6.89 3.60
N TYR A 115 17.65 7.40 2.37
CA TYR A 115 18.00 8.77 2.02
C TYR A 115 16.86 9.40 1.21
N VAL A 116 16.27 10.49 1.72
CA VAL A 116 15.07 11.10 1.13
C VAL A 116 15.32 12.58 0.86
N LEU A 117 15.29 12.97 -0.40
CA LEU A 117 15.27 14.37 -0.82
C LEU A 117 13.82 14.87 -0.83
N LYS A 118 13.57 16.02 -0.20
CA LYS A 118 12.29 16.74 -0.28
C LYS A 118 12.53 18.14 -0.79
N VAL A 119 11.72 18.56 -1.76
CA VAL A 119 11.77 19.90 -2.35
C VAL A 119 10.39 20.54 -2.20
N PHE A 120 10.37 21.79 -1.72
CA PHE A 120 9.15 22.52 -1.40
C PHE A 120 8.93 23.65 -2.40
N PHE A 121 7.74 23.68 -3.00
CA PHE A 121 7.34 24.61 -4.05
C PHE A 121 6.21 25.51 -3.57
N PRO A 122 6.18 26.77 -4.00
CA PRO A 122 5.11 27.70 -3.66
C PRO A 122 3.82 27.44 -4.46
N THR A 123 3.92 26.82 -5.65
CA THR A 123 2.78 26.55 -6.54
C THR A 123 2.84 25.16 -7.18
N LEU A 124 1.67 24.65 -7.57
CA LEU A 124 1.55 23.33 -8.19
C LEU A 124 2.20 23.30 -9.58
N GLU A 125 2.09 24.40 -10.32
CA GLU A 125 2.72 24.57 -11.62
C GLU A 125 4.25 24.42 -11.53
N MET A 126 4.89 25.08 -10.55
CA MET A 126 6.33 24.94 -10.32
C MET A 126 6.72 23.53 -9.93
N ALA A 127 5.92 22.87 -9.08
CA ALA A 127 6.16 21.47 -8.72
C ALA A 127 6.08 20.57 -9.96
N ASN A 128 5.07 20.75 -10.82
CA ASN A 128 4.85 19.92 -12.00
C ASN A 128 5.96 20.09 -13.06
N LEU A 129 6.48 21.30 -13.22
CA LEU A 129 7.60 21.58 -14.14
C LEU A 129 8.96 21.15 -13.58
N PHE A 130 9.08 20.94 -12.28
CA PHE A 130 10.34 20.56 -11.67
C PHE A 130 10.74 19.14 -12.05
N THR A 131 11.92 19.02 -12.65
CA THR A 131 12.63 17.77 -12.87
C THR A 131 13.96 17.80 -12.11
N PRO A 132 14.25 16.80 -11.26
CA PRO A 132 15.52 16.76 -10.56
C PRO A 132 16.68 16.60 -11.54
N PRO A 133 17.84 17.24 -11.31
CA PRO A 133 19.02 17.07 -12.16
C PRO A 133 19.44 15.61 -12.29
N LYS A 134 19.89 15.19 -13.48
CA LYS A 134 20.27 13.79 -13.76
C LYS A 134 21.40 13.30 -12.85
N GLU A 135 22.28 14.22 -12.46
CA GLU A 135 23.43 14.01 -11.60
C GLU A 135 23.05 13.55 -10.19
N PHE A 136 21.80 13.83 -9.78
CA PHE A 136 21.27 13.43 -8.47
C PHE A 136 20.99 11.94 -8.38
N ARG A 137 20.92 11.24 -9.53
CA ARG A 137 20.68 9.79 -9.62
C ARG A 137 19.47 9.37 -8.78
N ILE A 138 18.35 10.09 -8.96
CA ILE A 138 17.11 9.78 -8.26
C ILE A 138 16.68 8.35 -8.59
N GLN A 139 16.48 7.53 -7.55
CA GLN A 139 15.99 6.16 -7.71
C GLN A 139 14.52 6.18 -8.09
N ARG A 140 13.71 7.01 -7.41
CA ARG A 140 12.27 7.14 -7.64
C ARG A 140 11.69 8.42 -7.06
N GLU A 141 10.66 8.99 -7.70
CA GLU A 141 9.77 10.01 -7.11
C GLU A 141 8.63 9.34 -6.34
N LEU A 142 8.39 9.79 -5.11
CA LEU A 142 7.35 9.28 -4.21
C LEU A 142 6.17 10.26 -4.17
N CYS A 143 4.99 9.85 -4.64
CA CYS A 143 3.75 10.61 -4.43
C CYS A 143 3.14 10.40 -3.02
N GLY A 144 3.49 9.29 -2.37
CA GLY A 144 3.10 9.02 -0.98
C GLY A 144 4.03 9.72 0.03
N VAL A 145 3.49 10.05 1.21
CA VAL A 145 4.27 10.64 2.29
C VAL A 145 5.18 9.56 2.91
N LEU A 146 6.48 9.55 2.60
CA LEU A 146 7.45 8.79 3.40
C LEU A 146 7.86 9.63 4.61
N ASP A 147 7.09 9.50 5.69
CA ASP A 147 7.34 10.15 6.97
C ASP A 147 7.68 9.15 8.08
N SER A 148 8.01 9.69 9.25
CA SER A 148 8.30 8.90 10.45
C SER A 148 7.14 8.01 10.87
N LYS A 149 5.88 8.42 10.64
CA LYS A 149 4.70 7.63 11.00
C LYS A 149 4.65 6.36 10.18
N ASN A 150 4.83 6.47 8.86
CA ASN A 150 4.78 5.35 7.95
C ASN A 150 5.96 4.39 8.16
N ILE A 151 7.17 4.90 8.38
CA ILE A 151 8.33 4.04 8.67
C ILE A 151 8.17 3.30 10.01
N ILE A 152 7.53 3.91 11.02
CA ILE A 152 7.22 3.23 12.29
C ILE A 152 6.20 2.11 12.04
N LEU A 153 5.07 2.42 11.41
CA LEU A 153 3.96 1.48 11.27
C LEU A 153 4.27 0.31 10.32
N TYR A 154 4.98 0.56 9.23
CA TYR A 154 5.16 -0.40 8.14
C TYR A 154 6.60 -0.86 7.94
N GLY A 155 7.57 -0.20 8.58
CA GLY A 155 8.98 -0.36 8.28
C GLY A 155 9.39 0.33 6.97
N PHE A 156 10.69 0.25 6.66
CA PHE A 156 11.22 0.53 5.33
C PHE A 156 12.40 -0.38 5.05
N ASN A 157 12.47 -0.97 3.86
CA ASN A 157 13.59 -1.75 3.38
C ASN A 157 13.84 -1.40 1.92
N ASN A 158 15.00 -0.85 1.56
CA ASN A 158 15.27 -0.48 0.17
C ASN A 158 15.62 -1.72 -0.68
N LEU A 159 14.61 -2.56 -0.94
CA LEU A 159 14.72 -3.72 -1.79
C LEU A 159 14.16 -3.41 -3.18
N GLU A 160 14.98 -3.66 -4.19
CA GLU A 160 14.55 -3.70 -5.58
C GLU A 160 13.88 -5.06 -5.85
N ILE A 161 12.72 -5.04 -6.48
CA ILE A 161 11.89 -6.23 -6.68
C ILE A 161 11.77 -6.49 -8.17
N ASP A 162 12.20 -7.67 -8.58
CA ASP A 162 12.00 -8.19 -9.92
C ASP A 162 10.64 -8.90 -9.99
N ILE A 163 9.66 -8.22 -10.60
CA ILE A 163 8.28 -8.71 -10.73
C ILE A 163 8.23 -10.01 -11.53
N GLU A 164 9.03 -10.13 -12.59
CA GLU A 164 9.11 -11.35 -13.43
C GLU A 164 9.64 -12.54 -12.64
N LYS A 165 10.64 -12.30 -11.78
CA LYS A 165 11.14 -13.34 -10.87
C LYS A 165 10.08 -13.75 -9.85
N CYS A 166 9.32 -12.80 -9.30
CA CYS A 166 8.20 -13.10 -8.42
C CYS A 166 7.14 -13.97 -9.11
N PHE A 167 6.74 -13.62 -10.34
CA PHE A 167 5.79 -14.43 -11.12
C PHE A 167 6.33 -15.84 -11.37
N LYS A 168 7.59 -16.00 -11.78
CA LYS A 168 8.20 -17.33 -11.98
C LYS A 168 8.23 -18.18 -10.71
N ILE A 169 8.39 -17.57 -9.53
CA ILE A 169 8.34 -18.29 -8.25
C ILE A 169 6.91 -18.79 -7.97
N ILE A 170 5.91 -17.91 -8.15
CA ILE A 170 4.49 -18.21 -7.94
C ILE A 170 3.99 -19.27 -8.94
N GLU A 171 4.47 -19.24 -10.20
CA GLU A 171 4.11 -20.26 -11.20
C GLU A 171 4.60 -21.65 -10.81
N LYS A 172 5.77 -21.75 -10.18
CA LYS A 172 6.39 -23.03 -9.78
C LYS A 172 5.84 -23.60 -8.49
N ASN A 173 5.45 -22.75 -7.54
CA ASN A 173 4.95 -23.17 -6.24
C ASN A 173 3.92 -22.17 -5.73
N GLN A 174 2.86 -22.65 -5.10
CA GLN A 174 1.80 -21.82 -4.51
C GLN A 174 1.57 -22.15 -3.02
N ASN A 175 2.39 -23.00 -2.42
CA ASN A 175 2.26 -23.45 -1.03
C ASN A 175 3.11 -22.58 -0.12
N PHE A 176 2.91 -21.27 -0.19
CA PHE A 176 3.53 -20.29 0.69
C PHE A 176 2.62 -19.09 0.85
N THR A 177 2.84 -18.34 1.92
CA THR A 177 2.18 -17.04 2.13
C THR A 177 3.06 -15.93 1.59
N LEU A 178 2.45 -14.96 0.91
CA LEU A 178 3.16 -13.77 0.46
C LEU A 178 3.50 -12.87 1.65
N ASP A 179 4.76 -12.49 1.77
CA ASP A 179 5.20 -11.40 2.63
C ASP A 179 5.80 -10.30 1.75
N PHE A 180 5.21 -9.12 1.82
CA PHE A 180 5.57 -8.01 0.96
C PHE A 180 6.59 -7.10 1.66
N PRO A 181 7.68 -6.72 0.99
CA PRO A 181 8.59 -5.72 1.52
C PRO A 181 7.90 -4.37 1.62
N SER A 182 8.31 -3.56 2.60
CA SER A 182 7.73 -2.25 2.87
C SER A 182 7.96 -1.20 1.77
N SER A 183 8.96 -1.38 0.90
CA SER A 183 9.25 -0.46 -0.21
C SER A 183 8.40 -0.69 -1.47
N ILE A 184 7.71 -1.83 -1.58
CA ILE A 184 7.00 -2.18 -2.82
C ILE A 184 5.88 -1.19 -3.09
N LEU A 185 5.76 -0.80 -4.36
CA LEU A 185 4.68 0.03 -4.84
C LEU A 185 3.35 -0.69 -4.82
N ALA A 186 2.28 0.07 -4.67
CA ALA A 186 0.94 -0.45 -4.64
C ALA A 186 0.62 -1.20 -5.94
N PHE A 187 0.91 -0.60 -7.10
CA PHE A 187 0.70 -1.23 -8.40
C PHE A 187 1.36 -2.61 -8.49
N ASP A 188 2.68 -2.67 -8.26
CA ASP A 188 3.45 -3.91 -8.30
C ASP A 188 3.00 -4.94 -7.25
N GLY A 189 2.73 -4.47 -6.03
CA GLY A 189 2.26 -5.33 -4.94
C GLY A 189 0.90 -5.96 -5.24
N TYR A 190 -0.04 -5.18 -5.79
CA TYR A 190 -1.34 -5.70 -6.21
C TYR A 190 -1.20 -6.65 -7.40
N ARG A 191 -0.34 -6.37 -8.38
CA ARG A 191 -0.07 -7.30 -9.50
C ARG A 191 0.44 -8.65 -9.01
N ILE A 192 1.46 -8.66 -8.14
CA ILE A 192 1.99 -9.89 -7.52
C ILE A 192 0.89 -10.62 -6.75
N PHE A 193 0.09 -9.90 -5.97
CA PHE A 193 -0.96 -10.50 -5.17
C PHE A 193 -2.10 -11.10 -6.01
N LEU A 194 -2.59 -10.35 -7.01
CA LEU A 194 -3.60 -10.82 -7.96
C LEU A 194 -3.08 -12.01 -8.76
N PHE A 195 -1.81 -11.99 -9.18
CA PHE A 195 -1.19 -13.13 -9.85
C PHE A 195 -1.18 -14.38 -8.97
N TYR A 196 -0.83 -14.23 -7.69
CA TYR A 196 -0.87 -15.34 -6.73
C TYR A 196 -2.27 -15.95 -6.59
N LEU A 197 -3.31 -15.11 -6.43
CA LEU A 197 -4.70 -15.57 -6.38
C LEU A 197 -5.12 -16.23 -7.70
N PHE A 198 -4.70 -15.68 -8.84
CA PHE A 198 -5.01 -16.19 -10.16
C PHE A 198 -4.38 -17.56 -10.43
N ARG A 199 -3.14 -17.78 -9.97
CA ARG A 199 -2.48 -19.07 -10.10
C ARG A 199 -3.18 -20.16 -9.26
N LYS A 200 -3.71 -19.81 -8.08
CA LYS A 200 -4.59 -20.69 -7.30
C LYS A 200 -5.91 -20.95 -8.02
N LEU A 201 -6.57 -19.92 -8.56
CA LEU A 201 -7.78 -20.07 -9.35
C LEU A 201 -7.57 -21.07 -10.51
N LYS A 202 -6.51 -20.90 -11.32
CA LYS A 202 -6.18 -21.79 -12.44
C LYS A 202 -5.89 -23.22 -11.99
N LEU A 203 -5.23 -23.41 -10.84
CA LEU A 203 -5.01 -24.74 -10.26
C LEU A 203 -6.35 -25.43 -9.96
N TYR A 204 -7.25 -24.75 -9.25
CA TYR A 204 -8.56 -25.32 -8.92
C TYR A 204 -9.46 -25.47 -10.14
N TRP A 205 -9.34 -24.62 -11.16
CA TRP A 205 -10.02 -24.79 -12.44
C TRP A 205 -9.60 -26.08 -13.14
N ASN A 206 -8.30 -26.36 -13.23
CA ASN A 206 -7.80 -27.60 -13.83
C ASN A 206 -8.23 -28.83 -13.02
N LEU A 207 -8.09 -28.79 -11.69
CA LEU A 207 -8.53 -29.87 -10.81
C LEU A 207 -10.05 -30.10 -10.88
N ALA A 208 -10.83 -29.04 -11.08
CA ALA A 208 -12.27 -29.08 -11.24
C ALA A 208 -12.67 -29.82 -12.54
N LEU A 209 -11.92 -29.59 -13.63
CA LEU A 209 -12.09 -30.33 -14.89
C LEU A 209 -11.73 -31.83 -14.75
N GLU A 210 -10.75 -32.16 -13.90
CA GLU A 210 -10.24 -33.54 -13.72
C GLU A 210 -11.03 -34.38 -12.70
N ASN A 211 -11.21 -33.87 -11.47
CA ASN A 211 -11.61 -34.67 -10.31
C ASN A 211 -13.09 -34.58 -9.95
N ARG A 212 -13.82 -33.60 -10.51
CA ARG A 212 -15.27 -33.38 -10.31
C ARG A 212 -15.76 -33.39 -8.86
N GLN A 213 -14.90 -33.05 -7.91
CA GLN A 213 -15.26 -32.99 -6.50
C GLN A 213 -15.85 -31.63 -6.15
N ARG A 214 -16.97 -31.62 -5.41
CA ARG A 214 -17.68 -30.41 -5.00
C ARG A 214 -16.76 -29.40 -4.31
N GLU A 215 -15.86 -29.89 -3.46
CA GLU A 215 -14.91 -29.10 -2.68
C GLU A 215 -13.96 -28.32 -3.60
N VAL A 216 -13.50 -28.93 -4.69
CA VAL A 216 -12.61 -28.30 -5.67
C VAL A 216 -13.30 -27.16 -6.41
N PHE A 217 -14.59 -27.33 -6.73
CA PHE A 217 -15.39 -26.26 -7.34
C PHE A 217 -15.65 -25.11 -6.36
N CYS A 218 -15.94 -25.42 -5.10
CA CYS A 218 -16.07 -24.41 -4.05
C CYS A 218 -14.77 -23.59 -3.91
N GLU A 219 -13.60 -24.22 -3.97
CA GLU A 219 -12.32 -23.52 -3.95
C GLU A 219 -12.12 -22.65 -5.20
N PHE A 220 -12.43 -23.14 -6.41
CA PHE A 220 -12.40 -22.33 -7.63
C PHE A 220 -13.21 -21.03 -7.48
N PHE A 221 -14.48 -21.14 -7.07
CA PHE A 221 -15.33 -19.95 -6.89
C PHE A 221 -14.89 -19.08 -5.70
N SER A 222 -14.31 -19.67 -4.65
CA SER A 222 -13.69 -18.93 -3.55
C SER A 222 -12.56 -18.03 -4.05
N TYR A 223 -11.66 -18.53 -4.89
CA TYR A 223 -10.60 -17.71 -5.48
C TYR A 223 -11.12 -16.67 -6.48
N ALA A 224 -12.15 -16.99 -7.26
CA ALA A 224 -12.80 -16.01 -8.14
C ALA A 224 -13.38 -14.84 -7.33
N ARG A 225 -14.02 -15.15 -6.20
CA ARG A 225 -14.55 -14.15 -5.26
C ARG A 225 -13.45 -13.34 -4.59
N LYS A 226 -12.34 -13.96 -4.20
CA LYS A 226 -11.16 -13.26 -3.67
C LYS A 226 -10.63 -12.25 -4.69
N ILE A 227 -10.50 -12.65 -5.96
CA ILE A 227 -10.05 -11.75 -7.03
C ILE A 227 -11.01 -10.57 -7.20
N TYR A 228 -12.32 -10.82 -7.30
CA TYR A 228 -13.35 -9.78 -7.36
C TYR A 228 -13.22 -8.76 -6.20
N ILE A 229 -13.12 -9.25 -4.96
CA ILE A 229 -12.99 -8.41 -3.76
C ILE A 229 -11.75 -7.49 -3.85
N ILE A 230 -10.64 -8.00 -4.36
CA ILE A 230 -9.40 -7.22 -4.48
C ILE A 230 -9.49 -6.21 -5.62
N LEU A 231 -10.05 -6.57 -6.77
CA LEU A 231 -10.28 -5.65 -7.89
C LEU A 231 -11.13 -4.45 -7.44
N MET A 232 -12.25 -4.70 -6.75
CA MET A 232 -13.09 -3.64 -6.14
C MET A 232 -12.38 -2.80 -5.08
N SER A 233 -11.23 -3.24 -4.56
CA SER A 233 -10.43 -2.48 -3.58
C SER A 233 -9.30 -1.68 -4.23
N THR A 234 -9.13 -1.78 -5.54
CA THR A 234 -7.96 -1.26 -6.27
C THR A 234 -8.33 -0.34 -7.44
N GLU A 235 -9.58 0.14 -7.49
CA GLU A 235 -10.07 1.09 -8.49
C GLU A 235 -9.17 2.33 -8.61
N GLU A 236 -8.58 2.75 -7.50
CA GLU A 236 -7.68 3.91 -7.47
C GLU A 236 -6.24 3.59 -7.90
N ILE A 237 -5.85 2.32 -8.07
CA ILE A 237 -4.47 1.87 -8.41
C ILE A 237 -4.32 1.46 -9.88
N PHE A 238 -5.35 0.81 -10.42
CA PHE A 238 -5.39 0.42 -11.82
C PHE A 238 -6.25 1.41 -12.62
N ASP A 239 -6.25 1.29 -13.94
CA ASP A 239 -7.25 1.96 -14.77
C ASP A 239 -8.68 1.62 -14.30
N GLU A 240 -9.48 2.65 -14.02
CA GLU A 240 -10.78 2.51 -13.36
C GLU A 240 -11.77 1.71 -14.21
N GLU A 241 -11.85 2.00 -15.51
CA GLU A 241 -12.81 1.38 -16.41
C GLU A 241 -12.50 -0.11 -16.58
N LEU A 242 -11.23 -0.44 -16.83
CA LEU A 242 -10.80 -1.81 -17.04
C LEU A 242 -10.86 -2.64 -15.77
N ASN A 243 -10.43 -2.07 -14.64
CA ASN A 243 -10.53 -2.75 -13.35
C ASN A 243 -11.98 -3.07 -13.01
N LYS A 244 -12.89 -2.10 -13.20
CA LYS A 244 -14.32 -2.28 -12.98
C LYS A 244 -14.92 -3.33 -13.91
N ASN A 245 -14.55 -3.33 -15.19
CA ASN A 245 -15.01 -4.34 -16.14
C ASN A 245 -14.60 -5.76 -15.70
N LEU A 246 -13.32 -5.96 -15.37
CA LEU A 246 -12.82 -7.24 -14.87
C LEU A 246 -13.50 -7.64 -13.55
N ALA A 247 -13.68 -6.71 -12.62
CA ALA A 247 -14.36 -6.97 -11.36
C ALA A 247 -15.79 -7.48 -11.60
N LEU A 248 -16.56 -6.82 -12.46
CA LEU A 248 -17.93 -7.23 -12.79
C LEU A 248 -17.98 -8.63 -13.43
N ARG A 249 -17.03 -8.96 -14.31
CA ARG A 249 -16.96 -10.31 -14.90
C ARG A 249 -16.64 -11.40 -13.88
N PHE A 250 -15.77 -11.12 -12.90
CA PHE A 250 -15.55 -12.03 -11.78
C PHE A 250 -16.74 -12.08 -10.81
N GLU A 251 -17.48 -10.98 -10.65
CA GLU A 251 -18.73 -10.96 -9.88
C GLU A 251 -19.79 -11.87 -10.52
N ASP A 252 -19.97 -11.78 -11.84
CA ASP A 252 -20.89 -12.62 -12.60
C ASP A 252 -20.51 -14.10 -12.51
N LEU A 253 -19.22 -14.42 -12.61
CA LEU A 253 -18.68 -15.76 -12.36
C LEU A 253 -19.07 -16.29 -10.98
N VAL A 254 -18.96 -15.46 -9.94
CA VAL A 254 -19.35 -15.83 -8.57
C VAL A 254 -20.87 -15.98 -8.45
N LYS A 255 -21.67 -15.12 -9.08
CA LYS A 255 -23.14 -15.22 -9.05
C LYS A 255 -23.62 -16.52 -9.71
N GLN A 256 -23.03 -16.88 -10.84
CA GLN A 256 -23.36 -18.13 -11.55
C GLN A 256 -23.05 -19.37 -10.71
N SER A 257 -22.06 -19.31 -9.80
CA SER A 257 -21.77 -20.42 -8.88
C SER A 257 -22.96 -20.82 -8.03
N TYR A 258 -23.78 -19.88 -7.57
CA TYR A 258 -24.94 -20.16 -6.72
C TYR A 258 -26.00 -20.95 -7.49
N CYS A 259 -26.22 -20.61 -8.77
CA CYS A 259 -27.14 -21.33 -9.64
C CYS A 259 -26.64 -22.76 -9.92
N ILE A 260 -25.34 -22.92 -10.16
CA ILE A 260 -24.77 -24.23 -10.50
C ILE A 260 -24.70 -25.13 -9.26
N LEU A 261 -24.28 -24.61 -8.10
CA LEU A 261 -24.15 -25.36 -6.85
C LEU A 261 -25.50 -25.72 -6.20
N ALA A 262 -26.59 -25.03 -6.58
CA ALA A 262 -27.94 -25.33 -6.11
C ALA A 262 -28.62 -26.45 -6.93
N ASN A 263 -28.13 -26.74 -8.13
CA ASN A 263 -28.70 -27.76 -9.01
C ASN A 263 -28.11 -29.14 -8.71
N ASN A 264 -28.97 -30.15 -8.52
CA ASN A 264 -28.55 -31.53 -8.25
C ASN A 264 -27.92 -32.24 -9.49
N GLU A 265 -28.06 -31.67 -10.69
CA GLU A 265 -27.39 -32.10 -11.93
C GLU A 265 -26.03 -31.38 -12.10
N LEU A 266 -25.22 -31.50 -11.06
CA LEU A 266 -24.06 -30.63 -10.82
C LEU A 266 -22.92 -30.89 -11.82
N ASP A 267 -22.84 -32.07 -12.44
CA ASP A 267 -21.66 -32.47 -13.23
C ASP A 267 -21.65 -31.96 -14.68
N GLU A 268 -22.74 -32.05 -15.44
CA GLU A 268 -22.71 -31.71 -16.88
C GLU A 268 -22.75 -30.20 -17.14
N ASN A 269 -23.66 -29.48 -16.45
CA ASN A 269 -23.79 -28.03 -16.58
C ASN A 269 -22.51 -27.30 -16.15
N LEU A 270 -21.83 -27.82 -15.13
CA LEU A 270 -20.60 -27.27 -14.60
C LEU A 270 -19.41 -27.51 -15.52
N LEU A 271 -19.31 -28.68 -16.18
CA LEU A 271 -18.27 -28.92 -17.17
C LEU A 271 -18.45 -28.05 -18.41
N LEU A 272 -19.69 -27.90 -18.89
CA LEU A 272 -20.00 -26.96 -19.97
C LEU A 272 -19.62 -25.53 -19.59
N PHE A 273 -19.91 -25.14 -18.35
CA PHE A 273 -19.53 -23.84 -17.83
C PHE A 273 -18.01 -23.65 -17.76
N LEU A 274 -17.28 -24.60 -17.17
CA LEU A 274 -15.82 -24.52 -17.01
C LEU A 274 -15.07 -24.61 -18.34
N GLY A 275 -15.67 -25.24 -19.35
CA GLY A 275 -15.18 -25.29 -20.72
C GLY A 275 -15.63 -24.13 -21.60
N SER A 276 -16.48 -23.23 -21.09
CA SER A 276 -17.05 -22.12 -21.89
C SER A 276 -15.98 -21.16 -22.42
N GLU A 277 -16.23 -20.63 -23.61
CA GLU A 277 -15.38 -19.62 -24.23
C GLU A 277 -15.32 -18.34 -23.37
N ASP A 278 -16.44 -17.95 -22.76
CA ASP A 278 -16.52 -16.77 -21.90
C ASP A 278 -15.58 -16.85 -20.69
N LEU A 279 -15.52 -18.01 -20.02
CA LEU A 279 -14.59 -18.22 -18.90
C LEU A 279 -13.14 -18.22 -19.39
N GLN A 280 -12.84 -18.92 -20.49
CA GLN A 280 -11.49 -18.95 -21.05
C GLN A 280 -11.00 -17.55 -21.45
N ASN A 281 -11.88 -16.74 -22.04
CA ASN A 281 -11.61 -15.35 -22.38
C ASN A 281 -11.36 -14.52 -21.11
N LEU A 282 -12.19 -14.65 -20.07
CA LEU A 282 -11.97 -13.94 -18.79
C LEU A 282 -10.61 -14.28 -18.18
N LEU A 283 -10.25 -15.57 -18.12
CA LEU A 283 -8.97 -15.99 -17.57
C LEU A 283 -7.79 -15.49 -18.44
N SER A 284 -7.96 -15.44 -19.75
CA SER A 284 -6.91 -14.94 -20.66
C SER A 284 -6.73 -13.44 -20.55
N ASP A 285 -7.83 -12.68 -20.56
CA ASP A 285 -7.83 -11.22 -20.36
C ASP A 285 -7.21 -10.85 -19.01
N PHE A 286 -7.52 -11.62 -17.96
CA PHE A 286 -6.97 -11.36 -16.64
C PHE A 286 -5.48 -11.71 -16.52
N ASP A 287 -5.01 -12.79 -17.18
CA ASP A 287 -3.57 -13.09 -17.26
C ASP A 287 -2.80 -11.96 -17.95
N PHE A 288 -3.37 -11.42 -19.04
CA PHE A 288 -2.81 -10.28 -19.75
C PHE A 288 -2.79 -9.03 -18.87
N PHE A 289 -3.92 -8.68 -18.24
CA PHE A 289 -4.05 -7.53 -17.35
C PHE A 289 -3.01 -7.53 -16.22
N ILE A 290 -2.77 -8.67 -15.58
CA ILE A 290 -1.80 -8.77 -14.49
C ILE A 290 -0.36 -8.65 -14.98
N LYS A 291 -0.04 -9.25 -16.14
CA LYS A 291 1.33 -9.30 -16.67
C LYS A 291 1.74 -8.02 -17.37
N GLU A 292 0.81 -7.27 -17.93
CA GLU A 292 1.10 -6.00 -18.60
C GLU A 292 1.50 -4.90 -17.60
N ASP A 293 2.65 -4.26 -17.82
CA ASP A 293 3.22 -3.28 -16.89
C ASP A 293 2.90 -1.83 -17.28
N SER A 294 2.59 -1.56 -18.55
CA SER A 294 2.68 -0.19 -19.08
C SER A 294 1.34 0.54 -19.20
N PHE A 295 0.25 -0.18 -19.46
CA PHE A 295 -1.00 0.43 -19.92
C PHE A 295 -2.00 0.73 -18.80
N TYR A 296 -1.94 0.02 -17.68
CA TYR A 296 -3.03 -0.02 -16.68
C TYR A 296 -2.73 0.77 -15.39
N LYS A 297 -1.84 1.76 -15.45
CA LYS A 297 -1.35 2.51 -14.29
C LYS A 297 -2.21 3.75 -14.01
N SER A 298 -2.62 3.95 -12.75
CA SER A 298 -3.28 5.17 -12.28
C SER A 298 -2.32 6.16 -11.63
N GLU A 299 -2.79 7.36 -11.26
CA GLU A 299 -2.01 8.35 -10.51
C GLU A 299 -1.56 7.87 -9.12
N GLN A 300 -2.26 6.91 -8.50
CA GLN A 300 -1.90 6.38 -7.18
C GLN A 300 -0.97 5.15 -7.24
N GLU A 301 -0.47 4.77 -8.41
CA GLU A 301 0.51 3.66 -8.55
C GLU A 301 1.73 3.84 -7.62
N LYS A 302 2.08 5.10 -7.31
CA LYS A 302 3.29 5.53 -6.60
C LYS A 302 3.19 5.41 -5.07
N TYR A 303 2.03 5.05 -4.53
CA TYR A 303 1.85 4.76 -3.10
C TYR A 303 2.52 3.44 -2.71
N PHE A 304 2.88 3.28 -1.44
CA PHE A 304 3.40 2.01 -0.95
C PHE A 304 2.27 1.01 -0.73
N PHE A 305 2.46 -0.24 -1.16
CA PHE A 305 1.45 -1.29 -1.09
C PHE A 305 0.89 -1.47 0.32
N LYS A 306 1.75 -1.52 1.35
CA LYS A 306 1.29 -1.69 2.74
C LYS A 306 0.38 -0.55 3.22
N GLN A 307 0.59 0.67 2.73
CA GLN A 307 -0.25 1.82 3.08
C GLN A 307 -1.64 1.69 2.44
N MET A 308 -1.70 1.25 1.19
CA MET A 308 -2.97 1.02 0.49
C MET A 308 -3.76 -0.12 1.12
N ILE A 309 -3.11 -1.23 1.46
CA ILE A 309 -3.75 -2.33 2.17
C ILE A 309 -4.29 -1.88 3.53
N ALA A 310 -3.53 -1.08 4.29
CA ALA A 310 -3.98 -0.55 5.58
C ALA A 310 -5.20 0.36 5.42
N MET A 311 -5.21 1.21 4.39
CA MET A 311 -6.34 2.07 4.06
C MET A 311 -7.59 1.26 3.71
N GLN A 312 -7.47 0.26 2.85
CA GLN A 312 -8.58 -0.60 2.45
C GLN A 312 -9.12 -1.44 3.62
N LEU A 313 -8.24 -2.05 4.41
CA LEU A 313 -8.62 -2.79 5.62
C LEU A 313 -9.39 -1.88 6.59
N ARG A 314 -8.93 -0.64 6.79
CA ARG A 314 -9.62 0.35 7.62
C ARG A 314 -11.00 0.70 7.07
N LYS A 315 -11.11 1.00 5.76
CA LYS A 315 -12.38 1.32 5.10
C LYS A 315 -13.40 0.20 5.33
N ARG A 316 -12.97 -1.05 5.13
CA ARG A 316 -13.78 -2.25 5.36
C ARG A 316 -14.18 -2.42 6.82
N LEU A 317 -13.27 -2.26 7.78
CA LEU A 317 -13.59 -2.34 9.21
C LEU A 317 -14.61 -1.28 9.65
N VAL A 318 -14.50 -0.05 9.14
CA VAL A 318 -15.45 1.03 9.45
C VAL A 318 -16.82 0.73 8.86
N LEU A 319 -16.89 0.28 7.60
CA LEU A 319 -18.13 -0.12 6.94
C LEU A 319 -18.80 -1.28 7.67
N PHE A 320 -18.04 -2.34 7.98
CA PHE A 320 -18.51 -3.50 8.73
C PHE A 320 -19.09 -3.11 10.09
N LYS A 321 -18.37 -2.28 10.86
CA LYS A 321 -18.85 -1.76 12.15
C LYS A 321 -20.13 -0.93 12.00
N LYS A 322 -20.23 -0.08 10.97
CA LYS A 322 -21.44 0.72 10.73
C LYS A 322 -22.63 -0.16 10.39
N ASN A 323 -22.42 -1.22 9.62
CA ASN A 323 -23.48 -2.13 9.21
C ASN A 323 -23.96 -2.97 10.40
N LEU A 324 -23.07 -3.50 11.23
CA LEU A 324 -23.41 -4.21 12.47
C LEU A 324 -24.33 -3.42 13.42
N LEU A 325 -24.24 -2.09 13.42
CA LEU A 325 -25.02 -1.22 14.30
C LEU A 325 -26.40 -0.83 13.71
N LYS A 326 -26.73 -1.27 12.49
CA LYS A 326 -28.00 -1.01 11.81
C LYS A 326 -28.77 -2.32 11.62
N ASN A 327 -30.09 -2.27 11.42
CA ASN A 327 -30.79 -3.41 10.80
C ASN A 327 -30.25 -3.52 9.37
N PHE A 328 -29.54 -4.62 9.07
CA PHE A 328 -28.90 -4.83 7.78
C PHE A 328 -29.50 -6.05 7.07
N GLU A 329 -29.47 -6.00 5.73
CA GLU A 329 -29.76 -7.16 4.89
C GLU A 329 -28.60 -8.16 4.98
N ILE A 330 -28.95 -9.44 5.12
CA ILE A 330 -27.97 -10.53 5.32
C ILE A 330 -26.92 -10.55 4.20
N GLU A 331 -27.36 -10.37 2.96
CA GLU A 331 -26.51 -10.34 1.77
C GLU A 331 -25.43 -9.24 1.85
N THR A 332 -25.84 -8.02 2.21
CA THR A 332 -24.91 -6.90 2.40
C THR A 332 -23.90 -7.20 3.51
N PHE A 333 -24.31 -7.87 4.58
CA PHE A 333 -23.40 -8.25 5.66
C PHE A 333 -22.40 -9.32 5.24
N GLU A 334 -22.86 -10.37 4.55
CA GLU A 334 -22.00 -11.44 4.07
C GLU A 334 -20.91 -10.90 3.12
N GLU A 335 -21.26 -10.01 2.19
CA GLU A 335 -20.28 -9.39 1.30
C GLU A 335 -19.23 -8.57 2.05
N ASN A 336 -19.66 -7.75 3.02
CA ASN A 336 -18.75 -6.95 3.83
C ASN A 336 -17.86 -7.81 4.73
N PHE A 337 -18.42 -8.86 5.32
CA PHE A 337 -17.70 -9.82 6.16
C PHE A 337 -16.65 -10.58 5.35
N LEU A 338 -17.01 -11.05 4.15
CA LEU A 338 -16.10 -11.77 3.27
C LEU A 338 -15.00 -10.87 2.76
N GLY A 339 -15.33 -9.65 2.36
CA GLY A 339 -14.34 -8.64 2.01
C GLY A 339 -13.32 -8.38 3.12
N LEU A 340 -13.78 -8.29 4.37
CA LEU A 340 -12.89 -8.15 5.53
C LEU A 340 -12.05 -9.42 5.76
N SER A 341 -12.68 -10.59 5.69
CA SER A 341 -12.03 -11.89 5.90
C SER A 341 -10.88 -12.12 4.92
N VAL A 342 -11.07 -11.80 3.63
CA VAL A 342 -10.00 -11.90 2.61
C VAL A 342 -8.80 -11.02 2.97
N PHE A 343 -9.03 -9.78 3.38
CA PHE A 343 -7.92 -8.90 3.76
C PHE A 343 -7.20 -9.40 5.02
N LEU A 344 -7.93 -9.92 6.01
CA LEU A 344 -7.32 -10.46 7.22
C LEU A 344 -6.55 -11.76 6.95
N GLU A 345 -7.07 -12.63 6.08
CA GLU A 345 -6.40 -13.87 5.66
C GLU A 345 -4.98 -13.59 5.15
N TYR A 346 -4.84 -12.63 4.23
CA TYR A 346 -3.57 -12.37 3.56
C TYR A 346 -2.71 -11.27 4.19
N PHE A 347 -3.30 -10.34 4.96
CA PHE A 347 -2.60 -9.15 5.44
C PHE A 347 -2.70 -8.94 6.96
N HIS A 348 -2.93 -10.00 7.74
CA HIS A 348 -2.91 -9.90 9.21
C HIS A 348 -1.55 -9.40 9.76
N ASN A 349 -0.44 -9.74 9.10
CA ASN A 349 0.92 -9.31 9.48
C ASN A 349 1.37 -8.00 8.82
N LEU A 350 0.44 -7.17 8.35
CA LEU A 350 0.74 -5.94 7.63
C LEU A 350 1.60 -4.96 8.44
N TYR A 351 1.26 -4.80 9.71
CA TYR A 351 1.92 -3.83 10.58
C TYR A 351 3.17 -4.44 11.20
N ASN A 352 4.24 -3.64 11.27
CA ASN A 352 5.41 -3.97 12.06
C ASN A 352 5.13 -3.62 13.53
N LEU A 353 4.17 -4.29 14.17
CA LEU A 353 3.86 -4.15 15.58
C LEU A 353 4.41 -5.38 16.31
N LYS A 354 5.33 -5.16 17.26
CA LYS A 354 5.88 -6.21 18.12
C LYS A 354 5.11 -6.34 19.42
#